data_AF-A0A7H8KFF0-F1
#
_entry.id   AF-A0A7H8KFF0-F1
#
_cell.length_a   1.000
_cell.length_b   1.000
_cell.length_c   1.000
_cell.angle_alpha   90.00
_cell.angle_beta   90.00
_cell.angle_gamma   90.00
#
_symmetry.space_group_name_H-M   'P 1'
#
loop_
_entity.id
_entity.type
_entity.pdbx_description
1 polymer ?
#
loop_
_entity_poly.entity_id
_entity_poly.type
_entity_poly.pdbx_seq_one_letter_code
_entity_poly.pdbx_strand_id
1 'polypeptide(L)'
;MTHDLTVWLDGVLDRIEQQTQVVATGGRWHYSGSDTIGAWTLYDEHWSIATMNVYDTKAYNYSERMPAARNPDYINPDAIGQHAAQNDPTRVLHRIAIDRRIIAAHPVGEHGYCTNCWADSQVRSVDAPCPTLRLLAAAHDTEPGYRTEWGPQ
;
A
#
# COMPACT_ATOMS: atom_id res chain seq x y z
N MET A 1 -1.10 -25.76 -1.63
CA MET A 1 -2.03 -24.61 -1.75
C MET A 1 -1.90 -23.64 -0.58
N THR A 2 -2.30 -23.99 0.65
CA THR A 2 -2.22 -23.06 1.80
C THR A 2 -0.79 -22.70 2.21
N HIS A 3 0.14 -23.66 2.14
CA HIS A 3 1.57 -23.38 2.36
C HIS A 3 2.14 -22.44 1.30
N ASP A 4 1.78 -22.64 0.03
CA ASP A 4 2.21 -21.76 -1.07
C ASP A 4 1.68 -20.32 -0.88
N LEU A 5 0.46 -20.19 -0.36
CA LEU A 5 -0.14 -18.90 -0.03
C LEU A 5 0.62 -18.19 1.09
N THR A 6 0.96 -18.87 2.19
CA THR A 6 1.72 -18.24 3.29
C THR A 6 3.12 -17.84 2.85
N VAL A 7 3.80 -18.69 2.06
CA VAL A 7 5.13 -18.37 1.50
C VAL A 7 5.06 -17.16 0.57
N TRP A 8 4.02 -17.08 -0.26
CA TRP A 8 3.82 -15.92 -1.14
C TRP A 8 3.52 -14.65 -0.34
N LEU A 9 2.64 -14.71 0.68
CA LEU A 9 2.32 -13.58 1.56
C LEU A 9 3.57 -13.06 2.28
N ASP A 10 4.38 -13.93 2.88
CA ASP A 10 5.63 -13.53 3.52
C ASP A 10 6.57 -12.86 2.52
N GLY A 11 6.73 -13.43 1.33
CA GLY A 11 7.55 -12.85 0.26
C GLY A 11 7.04 -11.51 -0.27
N VAL A 12 5.73 -11.27 -0.27
CA VAL A 12 5.13 -9.95 -0.56
C VAL A 12 5.50 -8.96 0.53
N LEU A 13 5.26 -9.30 1.79
CA LEU A 13 5.51 -8.42 2.92
C LEU A 13 6.99 -8.04 3.04
N ASP A 14 7.90 -8.97 2.78
CA ASP A 14 9.34 -8.70 2.76
C ASP A 14 9.74 -7.69 1.69
N ARG A 15 9.18 -7.78 0.48
CA ARG A 15 9.45 -6.81 -0.59
C ARG A 15 8.91 -5.43 -0.26
N ILE A 16 7.67 -5.34 0.21
CA ILE A 16 7.06 -4.05 0.57
C ILE A 16 7.85 -3.43 1.73
N GLU A 17 8.24 -4.22 2.72
CA GLU A 17 9.07 -3.73 3.83
C GLU A 17 10.41 -3.20 3.32
N GLN A 18 11.12 -3.97 2.49
CA GLN A 18 12.40 -3.54 1.93
C GLN A 18 12.28 -2.23 1.15
N GLN A 19 11.26 -2.10 0.29
CA GLN A 19 10.99 -0.87 -0.47
C GLN A 19 10.67 0.30 0.46
N THR A 20 9.90 0.05 1.52
CA THR A 20 9.47 1.08 2.47
C THR A 20 10.61 1.55 3.36
N GLN A 21 11.49 0.66 3.80
CA GLN A 21 12.65 0.99 4.63
C GLN A 21 13.63 1.92 3.90
N VAL A 22 13.75 1.82 2.57
CA VAL A 22 14.61 2.72 1.76
C VAL A 22 14.15 4.18 1.85
N VAL A 23 12.85 4.42 2.03
CA VAL A 23 12.24 5.76 2.02
C VAL A 23 11.79 6.24 3.40
N ALA A 24 11.95 5.43 4.46
CA ALA A 24 11.56 5.81 5.81
C ALA A 24 12.53 6.88 6.36
N THR A 25 12.16 8.15 6.26
CA THR A 25 12.99 9.30 6.72
C THR A 25 12.77 9.73 8.18
N GLY A 26 11.94 8.99 8.92
CA GLY A 26 11.63 9.28 10.33
C GLY A 26 10.47 10.27 10.44
N GLY A 27 9.40 9.83 11.10
CA GLY A 27 8.19 10.63 11.32
C GLY A 27 7.08 10.36 10.30
N ARG A 28 5.94 11.03 10.51
CA ARG A 28 4.75 10.92 9.64
C ARG A 28 4.83 11.89 8.47
N TRP A 29 4.47 11.41 7.29
CA TRP A 29 4.42 12.23 6.09
C TRP A 29 3.17 13.11 6.04
N HIS A 30 3.38 14.38 5.67
CA HIS A 30 2.35 15.39 5.45
C HIS A 30 2.57 16.07 4.10
N TYR A 31 1.50 16.54 3.44
CA TYR A 31 1.61 17.28 2.18
C TYR A 31 0.95 18.66 2.28
N SER A 32 1.47 19.61 1.50
CA SER A 32 0.82 20.90 1.24
C SER A 32 0.82 21.17 -0.27
N GLY A 33 -0.33 21.57 -0.81
CA GLY A 33 -0.48 22.03 -2.20
C GLY A 33 -0.46 23.56 -2.32
N SER A 34 -0.20 24.06 -3.53
CA SER A 34 -0.41 25.46 -3.91
C SER A 34 -1.37 25.55 -5.10
N ASP A 35 -2.41 26.38 -4.97
CA ASP A 35 -3.47 26.50 -5.99
C ASP A 35 -3.01 27.22 -7.27
N THR A 36 -1.85 27.91 -7.24
CA THR A 36 -1.44 28.87 -8.29
C THR A 36 -0.37 28.35 -9.24
N ILE A 37 0.39 27.35 -8.83
CA ILE A 37 1.43 26.66 -9.60
C ILE A 37 1.24 25.21 -9.19
N GLY A 38 1.06 24.27 -10.13
CA GLY A 38 0.79 22.85 -9.83
C GLY A 38 1.92 22.20 -9.04
N ALA A 39 2.05 22.56 -7.77
CA ALA A 39 3.19 22.33 -6.93
C ALA A 39 2.71 21.74 -5.62
N TRP A 40 3.40 20.71 -5.18
CA TRP A 40 3.20 20.12 -3.87
C TRP A 40 4.54 19.89 -3.21
N THR A 41 4.55 19.99 -1.90
CA THR A 41 5.69 19.56 -1.08
C THR A 41 5.22 18.53 -0.08
N LEU A 42 5.99 17.46 0.01
CA LEU A 42 5.88 16.39 0.98
C LEU A 42 6.94 16.62 2.06
N TYR A 43 6.53 16.48 3.31
CA TYR A 43 7.34 16.70 4.50
C TYR A 43 7.29 15.48 5.40
N ASP A 44 8.35 15.27 6.19
CA ASP A 44 8.25 14.55 7.46
C ASP A 44 8.17 15.55 8.63
N GLU A 45 8.42 15.10 9.86
CA GLU A 45 8.36 15.93 11.06
C GLU A 45 9.44 17.02 11.11
N HIS A 46 10.50 16.90 10.32
CA HIS A 46 11.69 17.74 10.43
C HIS A 46 12.07 18.45 9.14
N TRP A 47 11.81 17.85 7.97
CA TRP A 47 12.32 18.32 6.69
C TRP A 47 11.31 18.15 5.55
N SER A 48 11.53 18.93 4.49
CA SER A 48 10.94 18.62 3.19
C SER A 48 11.62 17.39 2.60
N ILE A 49 10.82 16.39 2.23
CA ILE A 49 11.27 15.13 1.63
C ILE A 49 11.33 15.26 0.11
N ALA A 50 10.28 15.81 -0.48
CA ALA A 50 10.16 15.98 -1.92
C ALA A 50 9.28 17.19 -2.24
N THR A 51 9.68 17.94 -3.25
CA THR A 51 8.85 18.99 -3.85
C THR A 51 8.70 18.69 -5.33
N MET A 52 7.46 18.68 -5.81
CA MET A 52 7.17 18.67 -7.23
C MET A 52 6.68 20.06 -7.62
N ASN A 53 7.21 20.60 -8.71
CA ASN A 53 6.70 21.80 -9.34
C ASN A 53 6.36 21.46 -10.78
N VAL A 54 5.09 21.51 -11.15
CA VAL A 54 4.66 21.39 -12.55
C VAL A 54 4.68 22.79 -13.15
N TYR A 55 5.69 23.02 -14.00
CA TYR A 55 5.76 24.21 -14.84
C TYR A 55 5.29 23.86 -16.25
N ASP A 56 4.33 24.60 -16.79
CA ASP A 56 4.10 24.58 -18.24
C ASP A 56 5.23 25.35 -18.92
N THR A 57 6.15 24.61 -19.53
CA THR A 57 7.30 25.17 -20.28
C THR A 57 6.89 26.04 -21.48
N LYS A 58 5.62 26.00 -21.91
CA LYS A 58 5.09 26.86 -23.00
C LYS A 58 4.50 28.18 -22.50
N ALA A 59 4.30 28.36 -21.20
CA ALA A 59 3.71 29.55 -20.60
C ALA A 59 4.75 30.62 -20.20
N TYR A 60 5.80 30.82 -21.01
CA TYR A 60 6.75 31.92 -20.79
C TYR A 60 6.12 33.33 -20.92
N ASN A 61 4.88 33.42 -21.41
CA ASN A 61 4.09 34.65 -21.37
C ASN A 61 3.15 34.63 -20.15
N TYR A 62 3.66 35.20 -19.06
CA TYR A 62 3.02 35.39 -17.75
C TYR A 62 1.66 36.12 -17.74
N SER A 63 1.14 36.58 -18.88
CA SER A 63 -0.04 37.44 -18.97
C SER A 63 -1.36 36.71 -19.16
N GLU A 64 -1.34 35.44 -19.59
CA GLU A 64 -2.55 34.66 -19.72
C GLU A 64 -2.73 33.83 -18.45
N ARG A 65 -3.56 34.34 -17.53
CA ARG A 65 -4.09 33.55 -16.41
C ARG A 65 -4.75 32.30 -16.99
N MET A 66 -4.03 31.19 -17.04
CA MET A 66 -4.62 29.94 -17.46
C MET A 66 -5.67 29.56 -16.41
N PRO A 67 -6.92 29.25 -16.82
CA PRO A 67 -7.87 28.65 -15.91
C PRO A 67 -7.24 27.32 -15.46
N ALA A 68 -6.94 27.24 -14.16
CA ALA A 68 -6.45 26.03 -13.55
C ALA A 68 -7.34 24.85 -13.96
N ALA A 69 -6.69 23.72 -14.28
CA ALA A 69 -7.29 22.41 -14.48
C ALA A 69 -8.22 22.26 -15.70
N ARG A 70 -7.75 21.54 -16.74
CA ARG A 70 -8.60 20.72 -17.64
C ARG A 70 -7.88 19.95 -18.76
N ASN A 71 -6.55 19.89 -18.81
CA ASN A 71 -5.90 18.90 -19.68
C ASN A 71 -5.99 17.52 -18.99
N PRO A 72 -6.45 16.43 -19.65
CA PRO A 72 -6.34 15.07 -19.12
C PRO A 72 -4.91 14.66 -18.73
N ASP A 73 -3.89 15.32 -19.28
CA ASP A 73 -2.48 15.13 -18.90
C ASP A 73 -2.07 15.94 -17.66
N TYR A 74 -2.99 16.69 -17.04
CA TYR A 74 -2.71 17.47 -15.85
C TYR A 74 -2.56 16.54 -14.64
N ILE A 75 -1.33 16.44 -14.14
CA ILE A 75 -1.03 15.78 -12.88
C ILE A 75 -1.77 16.53 -11.77
N ASN A 76 -2.66 15.85 -11.06
CA ASN A 76 -3.34 16.41 -9.89
C ASN A 76 -2.37 16.36 -8.68
N PRO A 77 -1.77 17.50 -8.28
CA PRO A 77 -0.76 17.54 -7.23
C PRO A 77 -1.33 17.11 -5.87
N ASP A 78 -2.58 17.45 -5.58
CA ASP A 78 -3.24 17.10 -4.32
C ASP A 78 -3.52 15.60 -4.24
N ALA A 79 -3.94 14.98 -5.34
CA ALA A 79 -4.15 13.54 -5.38
C ALA A 79 -2.83 12.78 -5.14
N ILE A 80 -1.70 13.25 -5.68
CA ILE A 80 -0.37 12.67 -5.41
C ILE A 80 0.03 12.88 -3.95
N GLY A 81 -0.08 14.10 -3.43
CA GLY A 81 0.28 14.40 -2.05
C GLY A 81 -0.54 13.59 -1.05
N GLN A 82 -1.84 13.46 -1.30
CA GLN A 82 -2.74 12.64 -0.48
C GLN A 82 -2.37 11.15 -0.58
N HIS A 83 -2.06 10.65 -1.78
CA HIS A 83 -1.62 9.27 -1.97
C HIS A 83 -0.30 8.98 -1.21
N ALA A 84 0.67 9.89 -1.29
CA ALA A 84 1.94 9.78 -0.57
C ALA A 84 1.73 9.77 0.95
N ALA A 85 0.91 10.68 1.48
CA ALA A 85 0.61 10.72 2.92
C ALA A 85 -0.18 9.48 3.41
N GLN A 86 -1.04 8.90 2.57
CA GLN A 86 -1.74 7.65 2.87
C GLN A 86 -0.81 6.43 2.87
N ASN A 87 0.28 6.50 2.11
CA ASN A 87 1.32 5.47 2.03
C ASN A 87 2.60 5.89 2.75
N ASP A 88 2.45 6.73 3.79
CA ASP A 88 3.53 7.09 4.71
C ASP A 88 4.31 5.84 5.17
N PRO A 89 5.65 5.83 5.12
CA PRO A 89 6.45 4.65 5.43
C PRO A 89 6.19 4.08 6.82
N THR A 90 5.99 4.94 7.83
CA THR A 90 5.69 4.50 9.20
C THR A 90 4.36 3.74 9.25
N ARG A 91 3.33 4.26 8.58
CA ARG A 91 2.02 3.61 8.45
C ARG A 91 2.11 2.28 7.70
N VAL A 92 2.86 2.22 6.61
CA VAL A 92 3.04 0.99 5.81
C VAL A 92 3.75 -0.08 6.64
N LEU A 93 4.86 0.25 7.31
CA LEU A 93 5.57 -0.68 8.20
C LEU A 93 4.69 -1.19 9.34
N HIS A 94 3.86 -0.31 9.91
CA HIS A 94 2.88 -0.71 10.94
C HIS A 94 1.84 -1.70 10.39
N ARG A 95 1.33 -1.49 9.16
CA ARG A 95 0.43 -2.45 8.49
C ARG A 95 1.12 -3.79 8.25
N ILE A 96 2.35 -3.80 7.76
CA ILE A 96 3.13 -5.03 7.56
C ILE A 96 3.30 -5.80 8.87
N ALA A 97 3.60 -5.11 9.97
CA ALA A 97 3.71 -5.74 11.29
C ALA A 97 2.39 -6.39 11.74
N ILE A 98 1.24 -5.79 11.41
CA ILE A 98 -0.08 -6.39 11.65
C ILE A 98 -0.28 -7.62 10.75
N ASP A 99 -0.02 -7.49 9.46
CA ASP A 99 -0.22 -8.58 8.48
C ASP A 99 0.63 -9.81 8.85
N ARG A 100 1.89 -9.61 9.28
CA ARG A 100 2.75 -10.68 9.81
C ARG A 100 2.16 -11.36 11.05
N ARG A 101 1.56 -10.59 11.97
CA ARG A 101 0.88 -11.17 13.15
C ARG A 101 -0.35 -11.98 12.75
N ILE A 102 -1.09 -11.54 11.73
CA ILE A 102 -2.22 -12.31 11.18
C ILE A 102 -1.71 -13.63 10.59
N ILE A 103 -0.65 -13.62 9.79
CA ILE A 103 -0.06 -14.85 9.24
C ILE A 103 0.37 -15.80 10.37
N ALA A 104 1.11 -15.29 11.37
CA ALA A 104 1.57 -16.08 12.51
C ALA A 104 0.41 -16.64 13.37
N ALA A 105 -0.71 -15.92 13.48
CA ALA A 105 -1.90 -16.37 14.20
C ALA A 105 -2.73 -17.40 13.42
N HIS A 106 -2.42 -17.63 12.14
CA HIS A 106 -3.09 -18.58 11.26
C HIS A 106 -2.12 -19.66 10.74
N PRO A 107 -1.43 -20.41 11.62
CA PRO A 107 -0.43 -21.39 11.22
C PRO A 107 -1.07 -22.54 10.43
N VAL A 108 -0.42 -22.92 9.34
CA VAL A 108 -0.85 -24.01 8.47
C VAL A 108 -0.26 -25.32 9.01
N GLY A 109 -1.12 -26.24 9.45
CA GLY A 109 -0.72 -27.55 9.92
C GLY A 109 -0.31 -28.50 8.78
N GLU A 110 0.12 -29.71 9.16
CA GLU A 110 0.63 -30.75 8.23
C GLU A 110 -0.34 -31.10 7.10
N HIS A 111 -1.64 -30.99 7.35
CA HIS A 111 -2.69 -31.29 6.37
C HIS A 111 -3.09 -30.08 5.50
N GLY A 112 -2.38 -28.96 5.60
CA GLY A 112 -2.65 -27.76 4.79
C GLY A 112 -3.81 -26.89 5.30
N TYR A 113 -4.33 -27.15 6.50
CA TYR A 113 -5.39 -26.35 7.13
C TYR A 113 -4.84 -25.43 8.20
N CYS A 114 -5.50 -24.29 8.45
CA CYS A 114 -5.16 -23.42 9.57
C CYS A 114 -5.55 -24.12 10.88
N THR A 115 -4.58 -24.40 11.76
CA THR A 115 -4.84 -25.11 13.02
C THR A 115 -5.60 -24.28 14.03
N ASN A 116 -5.46 -22.95 13.98
CA ASN A 116 -6.17 -22.04 14.87
C ASN A 116 -7.66 -21.90 14.49
N CYS A 117 -7.97 -21.83 13.19
CA CYS A 117 -9.35 -21.81 12.71
C CYS A 117 -10.04 -23.18 12.82
N TRP A 118 -9.28 -24.28 12.85
CA TRP A 118 -9.80 -25.63 13.02
C TRP A 118 -10.27 -25.92 14.46
N ALA A 119 -9.64 -25.29 15.46
CA ALA A 119 -9.90 -25.57 16.87
C ALA A 119 -11.31 -25.15 17.34
N ASP A 120 -11.97 -24.24 16.61
CA ASP A 120 -13.33 -23.81 16.91
C ASP A 120 -14.34 -24.77 16.25
N SER A 121 -14.75 -25.79 17.02
CA SER A 121 -15.58 -26.95 16.61
C SER A 121 -16.90 -26.64 15.87
N GLN A 122 -17.31 -25.38 15.74
CA GLN A 122 -18.48 -24.95 14.97
C GLN A 122 -18.16 -24.50 13.53
N VAL A 123 -16.91 -24.18 13.23
CA VAL A 123 -16.46 -23.88 11.88
C VAL A 123 -15.85 -25.16 11.32
N ARG A 124 -16.60 -25.90 10.50
CA ARG A 124 -16.00 -26.96 9.68
C ARG A 124 -15.02 -26.27 8.72
N SER A 125 -13.74 -26.23 9.06
CA SER A 125 -12.68 -25.67 8.21
C SER A 125 -12.36 -26.59 7.03
N VAL A 126 -13.37 -26.87 6.20
CA VAL A 126 -13.21 -27.53 4.89
C VAL A 126 -12.71 -26.56 3.82
N ASP A 127 -12.84 -25.25 4.03
CA ASP A 127 -12.39 -24.23 3.09
C ASP A 127 -10.90 -23.93 3.29
N ALA A 128 -10.05 -24.79 2.72
CA ALA A 128 -8.65 -24.46 2.49
C ALA A 128 -8.51 -23.68 1.16
N PRO A 129 -7.70 -22.60 1.11
CA PRO A 129 -6.98 -21.95 2.22
C PRO A 129 -7.90 -21.21 3.21
N CYS A 130 -7.38 -20.99 4.42
CA CYS A 130 -8.04 -20.24 5.50
C CYS A 130 -8.67 -18.92 5.00
N PRO A 131 -9.97 -18.65 5.28
CA PRO A 131 -10.65 -17.44 4.82
C PRO A 131 -9.93 -16.13 5.19
N THR A 132 -9.37 -16.04 6.39
CA THR A 132 -8.59 -14.86 6.81
C THR A 132 -7.35 -14.65 5.95
N LEU A 133 -6.63 -15.72 5.63
CA LEU A 133 -5.46 -15.64 4.76
C LEU A 133 -5.85 -15.30 3.30
N ARG A 134 -7.03 -15.76 2.85
CA ARG A 134 -7.58 -15.37 1.53
C ARG A 134 -7.91 -13.88 1.46
N LEU A 135 -8.55 -13.35 2.50
CA LEU A 135 -8.83 -11.90 2.59
C LEU A 135 -7.54 -11.08 2.62
N LEU A 136 -6.52 -11.56 3.34
CA LEU A 136 -5.22 -10.92 3.35
C LEU A 136 -4.56 -10.97 1.96
N ALA A 137 -4.65 -12.10 1.27
CA ALA A 137 -4.14 -12.23 -0.10
C ALA A 137 -4.79 -11.27 -1.08
N ALA A 138 -6.12 -11.12 -1.00
CA ALA A 138 -6.88 -10.20 -1.83
C ALA A 138 -6.50 -8.73 -1.58
N ALA A 139 -6.02 -8.39 -0.37
CA ALA A 139 -5.51 -7.04 -0.09
C ALA A 139 -4.17 -6.73 -0.77
N HIS A 140 -3.56 -7.73 -1.40
CA HIS A 140 -2.28 -7.70 -2.12
C HIS A 140 -2.42 -8.30 -3.54
N ASP A 141 -3.60 -8.22 -4.16
CA ASP A 141 -3.92 -8.86 -5.44
C ASP A 141 -3.17 -8.28 -6.65
N THR A 142 -2.64 -7.06 -6.52
CA THR A 142 -1.78 -6.40 -7.51
C THR A 142 -0.33 -6.86 -7.46
N GLU A 143 0.06 -7.64 -6.45
CA GLU A 143 1.43 -8.10 -6.29
C GLU A 143 1.79 -9.24 -7.26
N PRO A 144 3.00 -9.24 -7.82
CA PRO A 144 3.46 -10.31 -8.69
C PRO A 144 3.30 -11.70 -8.06
N GLY A 145 2.80 -12.64 -8.86
CA GLY A 145 2.62 -14.04 -8.44
C GLY A 145 1.31 -14.32 -7.69
N TYR A 146 0.45 -13.32 -7.48
CA TYR A 146 -0.91 -13.56 -6.99
C TYR A 146 -1.67 -14.55 -7.89
N ARG A 147 -2.43 -15.45 -7.26
CA ARG A 147 -3.32 -16.40 -7.95
C ARG A 147 -4.75 -16.12 -7.53
N THR A 148 -5.67 -16.04 -8.49
CA THR A 148 -7.09 -15.72 -8.23
C THR A 148 -7.77 -16.73 -7.31
N GLU A 149 -7.31 -17.99 -7.30
CA GLU A 149 -7.76 -19.05 -6.37
C GLU A 149 -7.41 -18.78 -4.89
N TRP A 150 -6.53 -17.82 -4.62
CA TRP A 150 -6.21 -17.35 -3.27
C TRP A 150 -7.15 -16.24 -2.78
N GLY A 151 -7.99 -15.68 -3.64
CA GLY A 151 -8.99 -14.69 -3.25
C GLY A 151 -10.17 -15.30 -2.47
N PRO A 152 -11.00 -14.46 -1.83
CA PRO A 152 -12.29 -14.91 -1.29
C PRO A 152 -13.19 -15.44 -2.42
N GLN A 153 -13.95 -16.49 -2.12
CA GLN A 153 -14.97 -17.07 -3.01
C GLN A 153 -16.35 -16.54 -2.66
#